data_AF-A0A662BUV2-F1
#
_entry.id   AF-A0A662BUV2-F1
#
_cell.length_a   1.000
_cell.length_b   1.000
_cell.length_c   1.000
_cell.angle_alpha   90.00
_cell.angle_beta   90.00
_cell.angle_gamma   90.00
#
_symmetry.space_group_name_H-M   'P 1'
#
loop_
_entity.id
_entity.type
_entity.pdbx_description
1 polymer ?
#
loop_
_entity_poly.entity_id
_entity_poly.type
_entity_poly.pdbx_seq_one_letter_code
_entity_poly.pdbx_strand_id
1 'polypeptide(L)'
;MSFTFFTSVVEGDARSYAYDEETYTIAERLAGGDELKEAFLVDSIAKAREEYYLHNEAGVYNILIRKYSYQEAKERELNLGLDLKGGMNVILEVKVGDIVNALSGYNEDPLFRSVMKETYARQRYSSKDFVTLFGETWEELAPGQNLSSYFTSVDLRDKITYNSTNADVISVIKEETNDAIDRAFNILRTRIDRFGVTQPNISKLSTAGRILVELPGIKDPARIRKLLQGTAQLEFWETYQLPEVIGDILQAEELIKQQNARAEMLLEGETIEEEEAVVVEEEVAEGTESGEELLGQLEGDTTDAATALLDQLESDSIM
;
A
#
# COMPACT_ATOMS: atom_id res chain seq x y z
N MET A 1 -13.90 39.84 11.03
CA MET A 1 -14.21 38.41 10.91
C MET A 1 -12.87 37.66 10.94
N SER A 2 -12.78 36.45 11.49
CA SER A 2 -11.51 35.68 11.50
C SER A 2 -11.57 34.57 10.45
N PHE A 3 -10.42 34.06 10.02
CA PHE A 3 -10.36 32.89 9.14
C PHE A 3 -11.13 31.70 9.74
N THR A 4 -10.96 31.45 11.05
CA THR A 4 -11.70 30.41 11.80
C THR A 4 -13.20 30.59 11.77
N PHE A 5 -13.70 31.82 11.93
CA PHE A 5 -15.14 32.06 11.86
C PHE A 5 -15.67 31.79 10.44
N PHE A 6 -14.97 32.31 9.43
CA PHE A 6 -15.36 32.11 8.04
C PHE A 6 -15.40 30.62 7.65
N THR A 7 -14.36 29.86 7.97
CA THR A 7 -14.31 28.42 7.65
C THR A 7 -15.40 27.65 8.38
N SER A 8 -15.68 27.98 9.64
CA SER A 8 -16.74 27.31 10.41
C SER A 8 -18.14 27.54 9.84
N VAL A 9 -18.40 28.74 9.29
CA VAL A 9 -19.69 29.06 8.65
C VAL A 9 -19.82 28.29 7.34
N VAL A 10 -18.80 28.34 6.48
CA VAL A 10 -18.79 27.62 5.19
C VAL A 10 -18.92 26.11 5.38
N GLU A 11 -18.27 25.52 6.38
CA GLU A 11 -18.42 24.09 6.71
C GLU A 11 -19.83 23.75 7.21
N GLY A 12 -20.47 24.66 7.95
CA GLY A 12 -21.87 24.53 8.36
C GLY A 12 -22.81 24.53 7.17
N ASP A 13 -22.65 25.49 6.26
CA ASP A 13 -23.44 25.61 5.03
C ASP A 13 -23.24 24.39 4.12
N ALA A 14 -22.00 23.92 3.97
CA ALA A 14 -21.67 22.71 3.21
C ALA A 14 -22.35 21.46 3.79
N ARG A 15 -22.41 21.34 5.12
CA ARG A 15 -23.11 20.23 5.77
C ARG A 15 -24.61 20.31 5.55
N SER A 16 -25.21 21.50 5.63
CA SER A 16 -26.63 21.69 5.34
C SER A 16 -26.97 21.37 3.89
N TYR A 17 -26.09 21.71 2.94
CA TYR A 17 -26.22 21.33 1.53
C TYR A 17 -26.07 19.81 1.31
N ALA A 18 -25.17 19.18 2.05
CA ALA A 18 -24.88 17.76 1.94
C ALA A 18 -25.98 16.83 2.50
N TYR A 19 -26.71 17.27 3.54
CA TYR A 19 -27.77 16.50 4.19
C TYR A 19 -29.16 17.09 3.89
N ASP A 20 -29.43 17.32 2.60
CA ASP A 20 -30.71 17.79 2.11
C ASP A 20 -31.65 16.63 1.71
N GLU A 21 -32.92 16.92 1.47
CA GLU A 21 -33.92 15.91 1.09
C GLU A 21 -33.53 15.14 -0.19
N GLU A 22 -32.79 15.79 -1.10
CA GLU A 22 -32.32 15.16 -2.34
C GLU A 22 -31.37 13.99 -2.03
N THR A 23 -30.46 14.17 -1.07
CA THR A 23 -29.51 13.14 -0.66
C THR A 23 -30.21 11.89 -0.14
N TYR A 24 -31.23 12.07 0.71
CA TYR A 24 -32.02 10.96 1.24
C TYR A 24 -32.82 10.27 0.12
N THR A 25 -33.43 11.04 -0.77
CA THR A 25 -34.20 10.50 -1.91
C THR A 25 -33.32 9.67 -2.86
N ILE A 26 -32.10 10.11 -3.14
CA ILE A 26 -31.15 9.37 -3.97
C ILE A 26 -30.71 8.09 -3.26
N ALA A 27 -30.41 8.16 -1.96
CA ALA A 27 -29.97 7.01 -1.18
C ALA A 27 -31.07 5.93 -1.08
N GLU A 28 -32.31 6.32 -0.77
CA GLU A 28 -33.47 5.41 -0.69
C GLU A 28 -33.67 4.66 -2.01
N ARG A 29 -33.63 5.39 -3.14
CA ARG A 29 -33.75 4.80 -4.48
C ARG A 29 -32.65 3.79 -4.80
N LEU A 30 -31.41 4.06 -4.39
CA LEU A 30 -30.26 3.18 -4.64
C LEU A 30 -30.18 2.00 -3.66
N ALA A 31 -30.74 2.16 -2.47
CA ALA A 31 -30.78 1.14 -1.44
C ALA A 31 -31.77 0.02 -1.78
N GLY A 32 -32.89 0.35 -2.43
CA GLY A 32 -33.91 -0.63 -2.80
C GLY A 32 -34.62 -1.25 -1.60
N GLY A 33 -34.76 -0.49 -0.51
CA GLY A 33 -35.42 -0.93 0.73
C GLY A 33 -34.52 -1.60 1.77
N ASP A 34 -33.20 -1.70 1.53
CA ASP A 34 -32.22 -2.13 2.54
C ASP A 34 -31.77 -0.96 3.42
N GLU A 35 -32.22 -0.94 4.68
CA GLU A 35 -31.93 0.14 5.64
C GLU A 35 -30.42 0.31 5.94
N LEU A 36 -29.64 -0.77 5.98
CA LEU A 36 -28.20 -0.68 6.27
C LEU A 36 -27.46 -0.11 5.06
N LYS A 37 -27.87 -0.51 3.85
CA LYS A 37 -27.32 0.01 2.60
C LYS A 37 -27.70 1.49 2.41
N GLU A 38 -28.93 1.87 2.74
CA GLU A 38 -29.38 3.26 2.70
C GLU A 38 -28.54 4.16 3.60
N ALA A 39 -28.34 3.76 4.87
CA ALA A 39 -27.53 4.53 5.80
C ALA A 39 -26.09 4.75 5.30
N PHE A 40 -25.48 3.73 4.69
CA PHE A 40 -24.16 3.84 4.08
C PHE A 40 -24.15 4.76 2.85
N LEU A 41 -25.18 4.66 2.00
CA LEU A 41 -25.30 5.48 0.80
C LEU A 41 -25.55 6.95 1.13
N VAL A 42 -26.39 7.25 2.14
CA VAL A 42 -26.60 8.62 2.62
C VAL A 42 -25.26 9.24 3.03
N ASP A 43 -24.46 8.55 3.85
CA ASP A 43 -23.14 9.06 4.28
C ASP A 43 -22.21 9.29 3.09
N SER A 44 -22.14 8.32 2.17
CA SER A 44 -21.28 8.41 0.98
C SER A 44 -21.70 9.56 0.04
N ILE A 45 -22.99 9.73 -0.21
CA ILE A 45 -23.52 10.78 -1.10
C ILE A 45 -23.37 12.15 -0.43
N ALA A 46 -23.75 12.27 0.85
CA ALA A 46 -23.60 13.50 1.61
C ALA A 46 -22.14 13.98 1.60
N LYS A 47 -21.19 13.07 1.83
CA LYS A 47 -19.76 13.40 1.80
C LYS A 47 -19.30 13.92 0.44
N ALA A 48 -19.73 13.29 -0.66
CA ALA A 48 -19.40 13.76 -2.01
C ALA A 48 -19.99 15.15 -2.29
N ARG A 49 -21.22 15.40 -1.85
CA ARG A 49 -21.89 16.72 -1.97
C ARG A 49 -21.22 17.78 -1.10
N GLU A 50 -20.82 17.45 0.13
CA GLU A 50 -20.07 18.35 1.02
C GLU A 50 -18.75 18.77 0.36
N GLU A 51 -17.99 17.81 -0.17
CA GLU A 51 -16.74 18.08 -0.88
C GLU A 51 -16.97 18.93 -2.14
N TYR A 52 -18.04 18.66 -2.90
CA TYR A 52 -18.42 19.47 -4.06
C TYR A 52 -18.69 20.94 -3.68
N TYR A 53 -19.48 21.16 -2.62
CA TYR A 53 -19.78 22.50 -2.14
C TYR A 53 -18.51 23.24 -1.73
N LEU A 54 -17.65 22.59 -0.93
CA LEU A 54 -16.41 23.20 -0.43
C LEU A 54 -15.43 23.61 -1.54
N HIS A 55 -15.43 22.91 -2.67
CA HIS A 55 -14.54 23.21 -3.80
C HIS A 55 -15.15 24.19 -4.81
N ASN A 56 -16.47 24.12 -5.06
CA ASN A 56 -17.11 24.82 -6.17
C ASN A 56 -18.03 25.96 -5.75
N GLU A 57 -18.70 25.83 -4.60
CA GLU A 57 -19.73 26.78 -4.14
C GLU A 57 -19.31 27.59 -2.91
N ALA A 58 -18.22 27.17 -2.25
CA ALA A 58 -17.69 27.88 -1.10
C ALA A 58 -17.37 29.33 -1.47
N GLY A 59 -17.93 30.26 -0.68
CA GLY A 59 -17.68 31.67 -0.85
C GLY A 59 -16.19 32.03 -0.71
N VAL A 60 -15.84 33.27 -1.07
CA VAL A 60 -14.48 33.80 -0.85
C VAL A 60 -14.46 34.71 0.37
N TYR A 61 -13.45 34.53 1.22
CA TYR A 61 -13.26 35.41 2.35
C TYR A 61 -12.49 36.66 1.92
N ASN A 62 -13.14 37.82 1.99
CA ASN A 62 -12.54 39.10 1.58
C ASN A 62 -12.01 39.87 2.78
N ILE A 63 -10.70 40.11 2.81
CA ILE A 63 -10.05 40.99 3.78
C ILE A 63 -9.41 42.15 3.03
N LEU A 64 -10.09 43.30 3.06
CA LEU A 64 -9.64 44.60 2.52
C LEU A 64 -9.25 44.53 1.03
N ILE A 65 -8.04 44.07 0.73
CA ILE A 65 -7.39 44.07 -0.59
C ILE A 65 -7.24 42.64 -1.14
N ARG A 66 -7.30 41.61 -0.28
CA ARG A 66 -7.09 40.21 -0.69
C ARG A 66 -8.33 39.36 -0.43
N LYS A 67 -8.69 38.56 -1.45
CA LYS A 67 -9.66 37.49 -1.36
C LYS A 67 -8.93 36.18 -1.07
N TYR A 68 -9.54 35.34 -0.26
CA TYR A 68 -9.05 34.01 0.10
C TYR A 68 -10.10 32.97 -0.28
N SER A 69 -9.69 31.89 -0.94
CA SER A 69 -10.55 30.72 -1.11
C SER A 69 -10.81 30.03 0.24
N TYR A 70 -11.76 29.10 0.28
CA TYR A 70 -11.97 28.27 1.47
C TYR A 70 -10.70 27.53 1.88
N GLN A 71 -9.98 26.91 0.93
CA GLN A 71 -8.72 26.20 1.20
C GLN A 71 -7.66 27.14 1.80
N GLU A 72 -7.45 28.32 1.21
CA GLU A 72 -6.48 29.30 1.75
C GLU A 72 -6.88 29.82 3.14
N ALA A 73 -8.19 30.00 3.38
CA ALA A 73 -8.70 30.41 4.68
C ALA A 73 -8.51 29.29 5.73
N LYS A 74 -8.68 28.03 5.31
CA LYS A 74 -8.52 26.85 6.14
C LYS A 74 -7.07 26.64 6.60
N GLU A 75 -6.09 26.87 5.72
CA GLU A 75 -4.67 26.83 6.07
C GLU A 75 -4.27 27.90 7.11
N ARG A 76 -4.98 29.03 7.12
CA ARG A 76 -4.75 30.19 7.99
C ARG A 76 -5.64 30.19 9.25
N GLU A 77 -6.40 29.13 9.45
CA GLU A 77 -7.19 28.93 10.66
C GLU A 77 -6.28 28.84 11.89
N LEU A 78 -6.74 29.36 13.03
CA LEU A 78 -6.05 29.16 14.31
C LEU A 78 -5.98 27.66 14.63
N ASN A 79 -4.81 27.21 15.06
CA ASN A 79 -4.63 25.84 15.55
C ASN A 79 -5.29 25.71 16.93
N LEU A 80 -6.47 25.10 16.95
CA LEU A 80 -7.23 24.86 18.18
C LEU A 80 -6.67 23.66 18.97
N GLY A 81 -5.72 22.91 18.40
CA GLY A 81 -5.15 21.71 19.01
C GLY A 81 -6.16 20.56 19.13
N LEU A 82 -5.71 19.44 19.68
CA LEU A 82 -6.54 18.24 19.85
C LEU A 82 -7.70 18.48 20.84
N ASP A 83 -7.46 19.23 21.90
CA ASP A 83 -8.41 19.40 23.00
C ASP A 83 -9.68 20.16 22.57
N LEU A 84 -9.54 21.18 21.71
CA LEU A 84 -10.66 22.01 21.29
C LEU A 84 -11.27 21.58 19.94
N LYS A 85 -10.49 20.99 19.02
CA LYS A 85 -11.00 20.53 17.71
C LYS A 85 -11.38 19.04 17.69
N GLY A 86 -10.97 18.27 18.70
CA GLY A 86 -11.00 16.81 18.64
C GLY A 86 -10.02 16.26 17.59
N GLY A 87 -9.83 14.94 17.54
CA GLY A 87 -8.94 14.31 16.55
C GLY A 87 -8.29 13.02 17.05
N MET A 88 -7.07 12.76 16.56
CA MET A 88 -6.33 11.54 16.84
C MET A 88 -4.92 11.82 17.37
N ASN A 89 -4.53 11.13 18.45
CA ASN A 89 -3.16 11.08 18.96
C ASN A 89 -2.65 9.64 18.90
N VAL A 90 -1.52 9.41 18.23
CA VAL A 90 -0.89 8.09 18.08
C VAL A 90 0.60 8.20 18.31
N ILE A 91 1.17 7.22 19.00
CA ILE A 91 2.61 6.99 19.05
C ILE A 91 2.91 5.79 18.16
N LEU A 92 3.72 6.02 17.13
CA LEU A 92 4.21 4.98 16.22
C LEU A 92 5.63 4.60 16.64
N GLU A 93 5.95 3.30 16.56
CA GLU A 93 7.28 2.77 16.89
C GLU A 93 7.84 2.05 15.67
N VAL A 94 9.04 2.46 15.25
CA VAL A 94 9.84 1.81 14.22
C VAL A 94 10.56 0.64 14.85
N LYS A 95 10.37 -0.56 14.28
CA LYS A 95 11.04 -1.78 14.75
C LYS A 95 12.50 -1.77 14.33
N VAL A 96 13.37 -1.27 15.21
CA VAL A 96 14.83 -1.21 14.96
C VAL A 96 15.41 -2.58 14.62
N GLY A 97 14.99 -3.65 15.30
CA GLY A 97 15.49 -4.99 15.00
C GLY A 97 15.13 -5.49 13.60
N ASP A 98 14.01 -5.05 13.02
CA ASP A 98 13.66 -5.39 11.64
C ASP A 98 14.61 -4.67 10.66
N ILE A 99 15.06 -3.45 10.99
CA ILE A 99 16.09 -2.73 10.23
C ILE A 99 17.41 -3.48 10.30
N VAL A 100 17.86 -3.90 11.49
CA VAL A 100 19.09 -4.69 11.66
C VAL A 100 19.03 -5.99 10.85
N ASN A 101 17.88 -6.66 10.85
CA ASN A 101 17.67 -7.88 10.05
C ASN A 101 17.64 -7.60 8.54
N ALA A 102 17.07 -6.49 8.09
CA ALA A 102 17.10 -6.10 6.68
C ALA A 102 18.52 -5.74 6.23
N LEU A 103 19.30 -5.03 7.06
CA LEU A 103 20.69 -4.67 6.80
C LEU A 103 21.61 -5.90 6.67
N SER A 104 21.29 -6.99 7.37
CA SER A 104 21.99 -8.27 7.22
C SER A 104 21.57 -9.06 5.98
N GLY A 105 20.63 -8.55 5.18
CA GLY A 105 20.06 -9.24 4.03
C GLY A 105 19.10 -10.37 4.42
N TYR A 106 18.37 -10.21 5.54
CA TYR A 106 17.49 -11.24 6.10
C TYR A 106 18.22 -12.56 6.38
N ASN A 107 19.39 -12.46 7.01
CA ASN A 107 20.27 -13.60 7.24
C ASN A 107 19.58 -14.71 8.06
N GLU A 108 19.54 -15.93 7.51
CA GLU A 108 18.91 -17.08 8.14
C GLU A 108 19.84 -17.90 9.05
N ASP A 109 21.08 -17.45 9.25
CA ASP A 109 22.03 -18.15 10.10
C ASP A 109 21.47 -18.39 11.53
N PRO A 110 21.57 -19.63 12.07
CA PRO A 110 21.02 -19.95 13.39
C PRO A 110 21.62 -19.12 14.53
N LEU A 111 22.91 -18.79 14.48
CA LEU A 111 23.57 -17.97 15.48
C LEU A 111 23.03 -16.55 15.42
N PHE A 112 22.98 -15.93 14.23
CA PHE A 112 22.40 -14.59 14.06
C PHE A 112 20.95 -14.51 14.57
N ARG A 113 20.10 -15.49 14.22
CA ARG A 113 18.72 -15.57 14.72
C ARG A 113 18.65 -15.72 16.25
N SER A 114 19.55 -16.50 16.84
CA SER A 114 19.63 -16.66 18.29
C SER A 114 20.02 -15.37 18.99
N VAL A 115 20.98 -14.61 18.42
CA VAL A 115 21.39 -13.29 18.91
C VAL A 115 20.21 -12.33 18.85
N MET A 116 19.54 -12.20 17.69
CA MET A 116 18.39 -11.31 17.55
C MET A 116 17.28 -11.64 18.56
N LYS A 117 16.95 -12.93 18.72
CA LYS A 117 15.96 -13.39 19.69
C LYS A 117 16.32 -13.00 21.13
N GLU A 118 17.58 -13.20 21.52
CA GLU A 118 18.05 -12.84 22.86
C GLU A 118 18.10 -11.31 23.05
N THR A 119 18.51 -10.55 22.03
CA THR A 119 18.47 -9.09 22.05
C THR A 119 17.05 -8.57 22.30
N TYR A 120 16.03 -9.12 21.62
CA TYR A 120 14.63 -8.77 21.89
C TYR A 120 14.18 -9.13 23.31
N ALA A 121 14.65 -10.26 23.86
CA ALA A 121 14.33 -10.65 25.23
C ALA A 121 14.93 -9.65 26.24
N ARG A 122 16.18 -9.22 26.03
CA ARG A 122 16.87 -8.24 26.88
C ARG A 122 16.28 -6.85 26.79
N GLN A 123 15.84 -6.42 25.61
CA GLN A 123 15.23 -5.11 25.40
C GLN A 123 14.00 -4.89 26.30
N ARG A 124 13.26 -5.96 26.64
CA ARG A 124 12.09 -5.87 27.53
C ARG A 124 12.41 -5.37 28.94
N TYR A 125 13.65 -5.58 29.40
CA TYR A 125 14.08 -5.27 30.76
C TYR A 125 15.20 -4.22 30.81
N SER A 126 15.66 -3.76 29.65
CA SER A 126 16.77 -2.82 29.52
C SER A 126 16.31 -1.47 28.99
N SER A 127 16.91 -0.39 29.47
CA SER A 127 16.74 0.96 28.95
C SER A 127 17.76 1.31 27.84
N LYS A 128 18.68 0.40 27.52
CA LYS A 128 19.68 0.60 26.46
C LYS A 128 19.02 0.54 25.08
N ASP A 129 19.64 1.24 24.14
CA ASP A 129 19.28 1.19 22.72
C ASP A 129 19.44 -0.22 22.14
N PHE A 130 18.56 -0.58 21.19
CA PHE A 130 18.53 -1.93 20.60
C PHE A 130 19.86 -2.30 19.92
N VAL A 131 20.48 -1.38 19.17
CA VAL A 131 21.73 -1.66 18.45
C VAL A 131 22.88 -1.87 19.44
N THR A 132 22.87 -1.13 20.55
CA THR A 132 23.81 -1.35 21.66
C THR A 132 23.64 -2.75 22.26
N LEU A 133 22.39 -3.13 22.57
CA LEU A 133 22.09 -4.45 23.12
C LEU A 133 22.43 -5.58 22.14
N PHE A 134 22.23 -5.36 20.85
CA PHE A 134 22.61 -6.29 19.80
C PHE A 134 24.11 -6.55 19.81
N GLY A 135 24.93 -5.49 19.84
CA GLY A 135 26.39 -5.61 19.94
C GLY A 135 26.85 -6.36 21.21
N GLU A 136 26.26 -6.05 22.36
CA GLU A 136 26.55 -6.75 23.62
C GLU A 136 26.17 -8.25 23.55
N THR A 137 24.99 -8.55 23.00
CA THR A 137 24.51 -9.94 22.84
C THR A 137 25.38 -10.72 21.85
N TRP A 138 25.86 -10.06 20.80
CA TRP A 138 26.77 -10.67 19.82
C TRP A 138 28.09 -11.10 20.47
N GLU A 139 28.73 -10.22 21.23
CA GLU A 139 30.00 -10.52 21.90
C GLU A 139 29.88 -11.67 22.92
N GLU A 140 28.70 -11.82 23.54
CA GLU A 140 28.45 -12.92 24.48
C GLU A 140 28.18 -14.27 23.80
N LEU A 141 27.38 -14.30 22.74
CA LEU A 141 26.96 -15.55 22.07
C LEU A 141 27.93 -16.00 20.96
N ALA A 142 28.67 -15.06 20.38
CA ALA A 142 29.60 -15.29 19.28
C ALA A 142 31.01 -14.73 19.59
N PRO A 143 31.62 -15.09 20.73
CA PRO A 143 32.87 -14.49 21.16
C PRO A 143 33.98 -14.71 20.13
N GLY A 144 34.60 -13.62 19.67
CA GLY A 144 35.69 -13.64 18.68
C GLY A 144 35.25 -13.88 17.23
N GLN A 145 33.94 -13.99 16.95
CA GLN A 145 33.44 -14.00 15.57
C GLN A 145 33.28 -12.59 15.03
N ASN A 146 33.68 -12.41 13.78
CA ASN A 146 33.56 -11.13 13.10
C ASN A 146 32.12 -10.94 12.59
N LEU A 147 31.49 -9.84 13.01
CA LEU A 147 30.13 -9.45 12.65
C LEU A 147 30.01 -9.00 11.18
N SER A 148 31.09 -8.49 10.58
CA SER A 148 31.08 -7.94 9.22
C SER A 148 30.62 -8.94 8.15
N SER A 149 30.85 -10.25 8.35
CA SER A 149 30.40 -11.29 7.40
C SER A 149 28.89 -11.38 7.28
N TYR A 150 28.15 -10.91 8.29
CA TYR A 150 26.69 -10.93 8.34
C TYR A 150 26.07 -9.68 7.72
N PHE A 151 26.85 -8.63 7.45
CA PHE A 151 26.37 -7.32 6.94
C PHE A 151 27.08 -6.97 5.63
N THR A 152 26.92 -7.83 4.62
CA THR A 152 27.56 -7.71 3.30
C THR A 152 26.59 -7.25 2.19
N SER A 153 25.44 -6.69 2.58
CA SER A 153 24.45 -6.16 1.63
C SER A 153 25.06 -5.09 0.73
N VAL A 154 24.55 -4.98 -0.51
CA VAL A 154 25.12 -4.09 -1.55
C VAL A 154 25.24 -2.65 -1.05
N ASP A 155 24.24 -2.18 -0.31
CA ASP A 155 24.18 -0.82 0.24
C ASP A 155 25.24 -0.55 1.31
N LEU A 156 25.77 -1.59 1.95
CA LEU A 156 26.77 -1.50 3.03
C LEU A 156 28.20 -1.75 2.55
N ARG A 157 28.44 -2.16 1.31
CA ARG A 157 29.78 -2.55 0.81
C ARG A 157 30.80 -1.43 0.89
N ASP A 158 30.36 -0.18 0.78
CA ASP A 158 31.23 1.00 0.89
C ASP A 158 31.51 1.40 2.35
N LYS A 159 30.72 0.90 3.31
CA LYS A 159 30.79 1.24 4.74
C LYS A 159 31.38 0.12 5.59
N ILE A 160 31.12 -1.14 5.24
CA ILE A 160 31.55 -2.34 5.96
C ILE A 160 32.40 -3.21 5.03
N THR A 161 33.63 -3.47 5.46
CA THR A 161 34.57 -4.35 4.75
C THR A 161 34.81 -5.62 5.56
N TYR A 162 35.40 -6.65 4.94
CA TYR A 162 35.76 -7.90 5.63
C TYR A 162 36.75 -7.71 6.80
N ASN A 163 37.47 -6.59 6.84
CA ASN A 163 38.42 -6.26 7.90
C ASN A 163 37.83 -5.34 8.97
N SER A 164 36.57 -4.91 8.81
CA SER A 164 35.89 -4.07 9.79
C SER A 164 35.76 -4.81 11.12
N THR A 165 35.96 -4.09 12.22
CA THR A 165 35.78 -4.64 13.56
C THR A 165 34.29 -4.69 13.92
N ASN A 166 33.93 -5.49 14.93
CA ASN A 166 32.55 -5.53 15.42
C ASN A 166 32.07 -4.14 15.87
N ALA A 167 32.94 -3.33 16.48
CA ALA A 167 32.61 -1.96 16.89
C ALA A 167 32.34 -1.02 15.70
N ASP A 168 33.08 -1.16 14.60
CA ASP A 168 32.85 -0.39 13.38
C ASP A 168 31.49 -0.76 12.77
N VAL A 169 31.19 -2.06 12.69
CA VAL A 169 29.92 -2.57 12.15
C VAL A 169 28.73 -2.06 12.97
N ILE A 170 28.81 -2.13 14.31
CA ILE A 170 27.77 -1.63 15.21
C ILE A 170 27.56 -0.11 15.04
N SER A 171 28.63 0.64 14.82
CA SER A 171 28.54 2.08 14.57
C SER A 171 27.82 2.39 13.26
N VAL A 172 28.14 1.65 12.18
CA VAL A 172 27.45 1.77 10.88
C VAL A 172 25.97 1.38 11.00
N ILE A 173 25.65 0.27 11.66
CA ILE A 173 24.25 -0.16 11.88
C ILE A 173 23.46 0.92 12.62
N LYS A 174 24.08 1.59 13.59
CA LYS A 174 23.44 2.67 14.34
C LYS A 174 23.14 3.90 13.48
N GLU A 175 24.08 4.28 12.61
CA GLU A 175 23.88 5.36 11.65
C GLU A 175 22.74 5.02 10.68
N GLU A 176 22.78 3.84 10.06
CA GLU A 176 21.74 3.37 9.13
C GLU A 176 20.36 3.25 9.78
N THR A 177 20.32 2.85 11.04
CA THR A 177 19.08 2.78 11.81
C THR A 177 18.48 4.18 12.00
N ASN A 178 19.31 5.17 12.37
CA ASN A 178 18.84 6.55 12.52
C ASN A 178 18.35 7.12 11.19
N ASP A 179 19.09 6.87 10.10
CA ASP A 179 18.68 7.30 8.77
C ASP A 179 17.37 6.63 8.33
N ALA A 180 17.18 5.36 8.64
CA ALA A 180 15.93 4.64 8.39
C ALA A 180 14.75 5.23 9.18
N ILE A 181 14.96 5.62 10.44
CA ILE A 181 13.95 6.31 11.26
C ILE A 181 13.61 7.68 10.64
N ASP A 182 14.60 8.40 10.15
CA ASP A 182 14.42 9.71 9.51
C ASP A 182 13.66 9.61 8.18
N ARG A 183 13.97 8.59 7.38
CA ARG A 183 13.19 8.23 6.18
C ARG A 183 11.74 7.91 6.55
N ALA A 184 11.52 7.08 7.57
CA ALA A 184 10.17 6.74 8.05
C ALA A 184 9.39 7.98 8.51
N PHE A 185 10.04 8.89 9.25
CA PHE A 185 9.46 10.16 9.66
C PHE A 185 9.01 11.01 8.46
N ASN A 186 9.87 11.16 7.45
CA ASN A 186 9.55 11.91 6.25
C ASN A 186 8.40 11.27 5.45
N ILE A 187 8.37 9.95 5.33
CA ILE A 187 7.28 9.21 4.69
C ILE A 187 5.95 9.46 5.41
N LEU A 188 5.94 9.36 6.75
CA LEU A 188 4.74 9.61 7.54
C LEU A 188 4.23 11.03 7.35
N ARG A 189 5.13 12.02 7.35
CA ARG A 189 4.80 13.42 7.07
C ARG A 189 4.16 13.59 5.70
N THR A 190 4.80 13.11 4.64
CA THR A 190 4.26 13.20 3.27
C THR A 190 2.91 12.50 3.13
N ARG A 191 2.71 11.36 3.81
CA ARG A 191 1.41 10.67 3.81
C ARG A 191 0.34 11.51 4.47
N ILE A 192 0.62 12.08 5.63
CA ILE A 192 -0.33 12.91 6.37
C ILE A 192 -0.71 14.16 5.57
N ASP A 193 0.26 14.80 4.90
CA ASP A 193 0.04 15.97 4.06
C ASP A 193 -0.97 15.69 2.93
N ARG A 194 -0.98 14.46 2.37
CA ARG A 194 -1.92 14.05 1.31
C ARG A 194 -3.37 13.89 1.78
N PHE A 195 -3.63 13.80 3.09
CA PHE A 195 -5.00 13.61 3.61
C PHE A 195 -5.71 14.92 3.94
N GLY A 196 -5.12 16.07 3.61
CA GLY A 196 -5.76 17.37 3.82
C GLY A 196 -5.96 17.71 5.29
N VAL A 197 -5.17 17.10 6.19
CA VAL A 197 -5.18 17.47 7.60
C VAL A 197 -4.52 18.84 7.74
N THR A 198 -5.27 19.80 8.23
CA THR A 198 -4.75 21.15 8.46
C THR A 198 -3.87 21.12 9.71
N GLN A 199 -2.57 21.37 9.54
CA GLN A 199 -1.60 21.56 10.61
C GLN A 199 -1.36 20.30 11.50
N PRO A 200 -0.85 19.19 10.94
CA PRO A 200 -0.45 18.03 11.73
C PRO A 200 0.75 18.36 12.64
N ASN A 201 0.76 17.84 13.87
CA ASN A 201 1.93 17.87 14.73
C ASN A 201 2.61 16.50 14.72
N ILE A 202 3.82 16.44 14.17
CA ILE A 202 4.61 15.21 14.04
C ILE A 202 5.96 15.47 14.67
N SER A 203 6.30 14.71 15.70
CA SER A 203 7.53 14.91 16.48
C SER A 203 8.21 13.57 16.79
N LYS A 204 9.53 13.52 16.65
CA LYS A 204 10.33 12.39 17.15
C LYS A 204 10.39 12.48 18.68
N LEU A 205 10.12 11.38 19.37
CA LEU A 205 10.23 11.32 20.83
C LEU A 205 11.70 11.15 21.25
N SER A 206 12.01 11.45 22.51
CA SER A 206 13.35 11.28 23.07
C SER A 206 13.79 9.80 23.13
N THR A 207 12.82 8.88 23.18
CA THR A 207 13.06 7.45 22.98
C THR A 207 13.27 7.17 21.50
N ALA A 208 14.43 6.62 21.14
CA ALA A 208 14.78 6.29 19.76
C ALA A 208 13.71 5.40 19.10
N GLY A 209 13.44 5.67 17.82
CA GLY A 209 12.48 4.90 17.03
C GLY A 209 11.00 5.20 17.30
N ARG A 210 10.65 6.15 18.18
CA ARG A 210 9.24 6.52 18.43
C ARG A 210 8.88 7.88 17.84
N ILE A 211 7.72 7.94 17.18
CA ILE A 211 7.20 9.11 16.49
C ILE A 211 5.81 9.42 17.04
N LEU A 212 5.66 10.61 17.64
CA LEU A 212 4.39 11.16 18.08
C LEU A 212 3.69 11.80 16.87
N VAL A 213 2.43 11.45 16.65
CA VAL A 213 1.59 11.95 15.58
C VAL A 213 0.27 12.44 16.19
N GLU A 214 0.02 13.74 16.08
CA GLU A 214 -1.22 14.38 16.51
C GLU A 214 -1.88 15.06 15.31
N LEU A 215 -3.13 14.68 15.07
CA LEU A 215 -3.89 15.11 13.91
C LEU A 215 -5.25 15.68 14.36
N PRO A 216 -5.36 17.00 14.49
CA PRO A 216 -6.60 17.66 14.90
C PRO A 216 -7.62 17.68 13.75
N GLY A 217 -8.90 17.60 14.09
CA GLY A 217 -10.00 17.76 13.13
C GLY A 217 -10.23 16.58 12.18
N ILE A 218 -9.66 15.40 12.47
CA ILE A 218 -9.96 14.18 11.70
C ILE A 218 -11.39 13.69 12.01
N LYS A 219 -12.21 13.53 10.97
CA LYS A 219 -13.56 12.94 11.05
C LYS A 219 -13.54 11.42 11.24
N ASP A 220 -12.62 10.69 10.60
CA ASP A 220 -12.52 9.22 10.66
C ASP A 220 -11.10 8.74 11.08
N PRO A 221 -10.88 8.49 12.39
CA PRO A 221 -9.61 7.99 12.90
C PRO A 221 -9.27 6.55 12.46
N ALA A 222 -10.28 5.71 12.18
CA ALA A 222 -10.08 4.31 11.82
C ALA A 222 -9.44 4.18 10.43
N ARG A 223 -9.93 4.97 9.46
CA ARG A 223 -9.35 5.07 8.12
C ARG A 223 -7.90 5.58 8.18
N ILE A 224 -7.64 6.63 8.95
CA ILE A 224 -6.30 7.20 9.06
C ILE A 224 -5.34 6.22 9.75
N ARG A 225 -5.79 5.49 10.77
CA ARG A 225 -5.00 4.41 11.37
C ARG A 225 -4.60 3.35 10.34
N LYS A 226 -5.53 2.87 9.52
CA LYS A 226 -5.25 1.87 8.48
C LYS A 226 -4.21 2.37 7.47
N LEU A 227 -4.25 3.66 7.14
CA LEU A 227 -3.32 4.29 6.21
C LEU A 227 -1.92 4.54 6.80
N LEU A 228 -1.85 4.93 8.08
CA LEU A 228 -0.58 5.06 8.78
C LEU A 228 0.09 3.70 9.02
N GLN A 229 -0.70 2.62 9.16
CA GLN A 229 -0.20 1.24 9.29
C GLN A 229 0.20 0.60 7.95
N GLY A 230 -0.35 1.05 6.83
CA GLY A 230 -0.08 0.45 5.53
C GLY A 230 1.41 0.54 5.14
N THR A 231 2.03 -0.58 4.82
CA THR A 231 3.37 -0.61 4.22
C THR A 231 3.24 -0.13 2.77
N ALA A 232 3.91 0.98 2.40
CA ALA A 232 3.93 1.43 1.00
C ALA A 232 5.15 0.83 0.33
N GLN A 233 5.09 -0.48 0.07
CA GLN A 233 6.08 -1.18 -0.72
C GLN A 233 5.69 -1.01 -2.19
N LEU A 234 6.46 -0.21 -2.92
CA LEU A 234 6.31 -0.06 -4.37
C LEU A 234 7.23 -1.08 -5.02
N GLU A 235 6.64 -2.06 -5.70
CA GLU A 235 7.36 -3.06 -6.47
C GLU A 235 7.07 -2.84 -7.95
N PHE A 236 8.12 -2.95 -8.74
CA PHE A 236 8.01 -2.96 -10.19
C PHE A 236 8.12 -4.41 -10.63
N TRP A 237 7.05 -4.91 -11.22
CA TRP A 237 7.00 -6.25 -11.79
C TRP A 237 7.08 -6.11 -13.31
N GLU A 238 7.96 -6.89 -13.93
CA GLU A 238 7.91 -7.07 -15.37
C GLU A 238 6.64 -7.86 -15.70
N THR A 239 5.85 -7.33 -16.64
CA THR A 239 4.57 -7.92 -17.05
C THR A 239 4.66 -8.30 -18.51
N TYR A 240 4.18 -9.50 -18.85
CA TYR A 240 4.06 -9.92 -20.24
C TYR A 240 2.77 -9.38 -20.85
N GLN A 241 2.84 -9.03 -22.13
CA GLN A 241 1.65 -8.70 -22.91
C GLN A 241 1.05 -9.98 -23.50
N LEU A 242 -0.27 -10.02 -23.70
CA LEU A 242 -0.95 -11.22 -24.20
C LEU A 242 -0.35 -11.78 -25.51
N PRO A 243 0.05 -10.96 -26.51
CA PRO A 243 0.67 -11.49 -27.73
C PRO A 243 1.99 -12.22 -27.50
N GLU A 244 2.72 -11.91 -26.42
CA GLU A 244 4.01 -12.52 -26.09
C GLU A 244 3.84 -13.94 -25.53
N VAL A 245 2.70 -14.25 -24.92
CA VAL A 245 2.47 -15.52 -24.20
C VAL A 245 1.39 -16.40 -24.84
N ILE A 246 0.59 -15.88 -25.77
CA ILE A 246 -0.53 -16.62 -26.35
C ILE A 246 -0.08 -17.86 -27.13
N GLY A 247 1.05 -17.80 -27.83
CA GLY A 247 1.60 -18.94 -28.57
C GLY A 247 1.95 -20.10 -27.65
N ASP A 248 2.61 -19.80 -26.52
CA ASP A 248 2.99 -20.79 -25.53
C ASP A 248 1.77 -21.42 -24.85
N ILE A 249 0.72 -20.62 -24.60
CA ILE A 249 -0.55 -21.10 -24.01
C ILE A 249 -1.26 -22.07 -24.96
N LEU A 250 -1.36 -21.73 -26.26
CA LEU A 250 -2.00 -22.59 -27.25
C LEU A 250 -1.23 -23.90 -27.48
N GLN A 251 0.10 -23.84 -27.47
CA GLN A 251 0.93 -25.05 -27.54
C GLN A 251 0.73 -25.94 -26.30
N ALA A 252 0.66 -25.34 -25.11
CA ALA A 252 0.38 -26.08 -23.89
C ALA A 252 -1.01 -26.76 -23.92
N GLU A 253 -2.03 -26.08 -24.45
CA GLU A 253 -3.37 -26.66 -24.62
C GLU A 253 -3.37 -27.88 -25.54
N GLU A 254 -2.71 -27.79 -26.69
CA GLU A 254 -2.62 -28.91 -27.64
C GLU A 254 -1.87 -30.11 -27.04
N LEU A 255 -0.78 -29.88 -26.31
CA LEU A 255 -0.07 -30.95 -25.60
C LEU A 255 -0.92 -31.62 -24.52
N ILE A 256 -1.70 -30.82 -23.75
CA ILE A 256 -2.62 -31.36 -22.74
C ILE A 256 -3.72 -32.20 -23.39
N LYS A 257 -4.26 -31.73 -24.52
CA LYS A 257 -5.29 -32.45 -25.27
C LYS A 257 -4.77 -33.79 -25.78
N GLN A 258 -3.55 -33.82 -26.31
CA GLN A 258 -2.89 -35.05 -26.74
C GLN A 258 -2.65 -36.02 -25.58
N GLN A 259 -2.22 -35.53 -24.41
CA GLN A 259 -2.07 -36.38 -23.22
C GLN A 259 -3.39 -36.94 -22.72
N ASN A 260 -4.46 -36.14 -22.72
CA ASN A 260 -5.79 -36.58 -22.32
C ASN A 260 -6.35 -37.62 -23.28
N ALA A 261 -6.23 -37.39 -24.60
CA ALA A 261 -6.63 -38.37 -25.60
C ALA A 261 -5.83 -39.69 -25.47
N ARG A 262 -4.52 -39.60 -25.23
CA ARG A 262 -3.67 -40.76 -24.96
C ARG A 262 -4.11 -41.50 -23.69
N ALA A 263 -4.49 -40.79 -22.65
CA ALA A 263 -4.99 -41.36 -21.40
C ALA A 263 -6.34 -42.06 -21.59
N GLU A 264 -7.24 -41.50 -22.40
CA GLU A 264 -8.52 -42.13 -22.76
C GLU A 264 -8.32 -43.41 -23.58
N MET A 265 -7.42 -43.39 -24.58
CA MET A 265 -7.07 -44.58 -25.37
C MET A 265 -6.45 -45.71 -24.52
N LEU A 266 -5.62 -45.36 -23.51
CA LEU A 266 -5.08 -46.33 -22.55
C LEU A 266 -6.16 -46.92 -21.63
N LEU A 267 -7.20 -46.16 -21.28
CA LEU A 267 -8.33 -46.63 -20.47
C LEU A 267 -9.27 -47.56 -21.27
N GLU A 268 -9.37 -47.37 -22.58
CA GLU A 268 -10.16 -48.22 -23.49
C GLU A 268 -9.42 -49.50 -23.93
N GLY A 269 -8.16 -49.69 -23.52
CA GLY A 269 -7.43 -50.94 -23.65
C GLY A 269 -6.69 -51.16 -24.98
N GLU A 270 -6.47 -50.10 -25.77
CA GLU A 270 -5.64 -50.15 -26.98
C GLU A 270 -4.15 -50.01 -26.63
N THR A 271 -3.30 -50.82 -27.29
CA THR A 271 -1.84 -50.72 -27.14
C THR A 271 -1.30 -49.54 -27.95
N ILE A 272 -0.67 -48.58 -27.29
CA ILE A 272 -0.04 -47.40 -27.91
C ILE A 272 1.43 -47.70 -28.17
N GLU A 273 1.86 -47.70 -29.44
CA GLU A 273 3.28 -47.69 -29.79
C GLU A 273 3.89 -46.31 -29.49
N GLU A 274 5.05 -46.29 -28.84
CA GLU A 274 5.79 -45.06 -28.54
C GLU A 274 6.48 -44.57 -29.81
N GLU A 275 5.97 -43.50 -30.44
CA GLU A 275 6.79 -42.69 -31.35
C GLU A 275 7.61 -41.67 -30.53
N GLU A 276 8.92 -41.66 -30.78
CA GLU A 276 9.91 -40.80 -30.13
C GLU A 276 9.56 -39.31 -30.27
N ALA A 277 9.84 -38.56 -29.20
CA ALA A 277 9.74 -37.11 -29.16
C ALA A 277 10.56 -36.47 -30.29
N VAL A 278 9.88 -35.82 -31.24
CA VAL A 278 10.52 -34.92 -32.20
C VAL A 278 11.02 -33.71 -31.44
N VAL A 279 12.34 -33.60 -31.29
CA VAL A 279 13.02 -32.37 -30.89
C VAL A 279 12.74 -31.33 -31.98
N VAL A 280 11.92 -30.34 -31.67
CA VAL A 280 11.75 -29.17 -32.54
C VAL A 280 12.96 -28.27 -32.30
N GLU A 281 13.90 -28.30 -33.24
CA GLU A 281 14.95 -27.29 -33.36
C GLU A 281 14.33 -25.92 -33.65
N GLU A 282 14.93 -24.91 -33.01
CA GLU A 282 14.59 -23.50 -33.04
C GLU A 282 14.68 -22.95 -34.48
N GLU A 283 13.54 -22.66 -35.11
CA GLU A 283 13.45 -21.69 -36.20
C GLU A 283 12.52 -20.55 -35.79
N VAL A 284 13.14 -19.41 -35.50
CA VAL A 284 12.48 -18.13 -35.27
C VAL A 284 11.91 -17.65 -36.61
N ALA A 285 10.68 -18.04 -36.92
CA ALA A 285 9.92 -17.48 -38.03
C ALA A 285 8.93 -16.42 -37.50
N GLU A 286 9.07 -15.19 -37.98
CA GLU A 286 8.14 -14.07 -37.77
C GLU A 286 6.70 -14.49 -38.06
N GLY A 287 5.95 -14.84 -37.02
CA GLY A 287 4.54 -15.21 -37.07
C GLY A 287 3.63 -14.03 -36.70
N THR A 288 3.75 -12.90 -37.39
CA THR A 288 2.90 -11.73 -37.14
C THR A 288 1.51 -11.88 -37.79
N GLU A 289 1.36 -12.73 -38.81
CA GLU A 289 0.12 -12.82 -39.60
C GLU A 289 -0.97 -13.71 -38.97
N SER A 290 -0.64 -14.78 -38.23
CA SER A 290 -1.68 -15.67 -37.64
C SER A 290 -2.30 -15.11 -36.35
N GLY A 291 -1.57 -14.22 -35.65
CA GLY A 291 -2.07 -13.53 -34.45
C GLY A 291 -3.17 -12.53 -34.78
N GLU A 292 -3.07 -11.82 -35.91
CA GLU A 292 -4.09 -10.85 -36.34
C GLU A 292 -5.40 -11.54 -36.79
N GLU A 293 -5.32 -12.69 -37.47
CA GLU A 293 -6.52 -13.47 -37.84
C GLU A 293 -7.25 -14.05 -36.61
N LEU A 294 -6.52 -14.49 -35.58
CA LEU A 294 -7.10 -14.99 -34.34
C LEU A 294 -7.64 -13.86 -33.44
N LEU A 295 -7.00 -12.69 -33.41
CA LEU A 295 -7.55 -11.50 -32.75
C LEU A 295 -8.87 -11.06 -33.39
N GLY A 296 -8.97 -11.10 -34.72
CA GLY A 296 -10.21 -10.80 -35.43
C GLY A 296 -11.35 -11.79 -35.13
N GLN A 297 -11.03 -13.06 -34.89
CA GLN A 297 -12.02 -14.07 -34.48
C GLN A 297 -12.44 -13.90 -33.02
N LEU A 298 -11.51 -13.54 -32.12
CA LEU A 298 -11.80 -13.27 -30.70
C LEU A 298 -12.55 -11.95 -30.49
N GLU A 299 -12.27 -10.90 -31.26
CA GLU A 299 -13.08 -9.67 -31.26
C GLU A 299 -14.51 -9.96 -31.75
N GLY A 300 -14.68 -10.81 -32.78
CA GLY A 300 -16.00 -11.27 -33.21
C GLY A 300 -16.78 -11.99 -32.11
N ASP A 301 -16.15 -12.96 -31.46
CA ASP A 301 -16.78 -13.82 -30.43
C ASP A 301 -17.05 -13.05 -29.12
N THR A 302 -16.20 -12.08 -28.77
CA THR A 302 -16.43 -11.21 -27.60
C THR A 302 -17.52 -10.17 -27.83
N THR A 303 -17.73 -9.72 -29.07
CA THR A 303 -18.83 -8.79 -29.41
C THR A 303 -20.18 -9.53 -29.35
N ASP A 304 -20.23 -10.78 -29.82
CA ASP A 304 -21.43 -11.61 -29.76
C ASP A 304 -21.75 -12.06 -28.32
N ALA A 305 -20.73 -12.39 -27.50
CA ALA A 305 -20.91 -12.68 -26.08
C ALA A 305 -21.33 -11.46 -25.25
N ALA A 306 -20.79 -10.27 -25.56
CA ALA A 306 -21.20 -9.02 -24.91
C ALA A 306 -22.64 -8.62 -25.28
N THR A 307 -23.05 -8.84 -26.53
CA THR A 307 -24.42 -8.56 -26.99
C THR A 307 -25.43 -9.54 -26.37
N ALA A 308 -25.07 -10.83 -26.24
CA ALA A 308 -25.89 -11.82 -25.56
C ALA A 308 -26.05 -11.55 -24.05
N LEU A 309 -25.00 -11.05 -23.38
CA LEU A 309 -25.06 -10.67 -21.97
C LEU A 309 -25.88 -9.38 -21.74
N LEU A 310 -25.85 -8.43 -22.69
CA LEU A 310 -26.68 -7.22 -22.65
C LEU A 310 -28.17 -7.53 -22.83
N ASP A 311 -28.53 -8.40 -23.78
CA ASP A 311 -29.93 -8.86 -23.96
C ASP A 311 -30.44 -9.62 -22.72
N GLN A 312 -29.59 -10.39 -22.06
CA GLN A 312 -29.94 -11.13 -20.86
C GLN A 312 -30.16 -10.20 -19.66
N LEU A 313 -29.36 -9.14 -19.52
CA LEU A 313 -29.49 -8.12 -18.47
C LEU A 313 -30.70 -7.18 -18.67
N GLU A 314 -31.09 -6.88 -19.91
CA GLU A 314 -32.32 -6.12 -20.19
C GLU A 314 -33.58 -6.95 -19.91
N SER A 315 -33.54 -8.27 -20.14
CA SER A 315 -34.65 -9.17 -19.85
C SER A 315 -34.89 -9.39 -18.34
N ASP A 316 -33.83 -9.39 -17.54
CA ASP A 316 -33.89 -9.52 -16.07
C ASP A 316 -34.21 -8.18 -15.36
N SER A 317 -34.25 -7.05 -16.08
CA SER A 317 -34.58 -5.73 -15.52
C SER A 317 -36.08 -5.36 -15.61
N ILE A 318 -36.94 -6.20 -16.20
CA ILE A 318 -38.39 -5.92 -16.39
C ILE A 318 -39.29 -6.93 -15.63
N MET A 319 -38.74 -7.74 -14.71
CA MET A 319 -39.54 -8.49 -13.73
C MET A 319 -39.28 -8.07 -12.29
#